data_AF-A0A183HNT5-F1
#
_entry.id   AF-A0A183HNT5-F1
#
_cell.length_a   1.000
_cell.length_b   1.000
_cell.length_c   1.000
_cell.angle_alpha   90.00
_cell.angle_beta   90.00
_cell.angle_gamma   90.00
#
_symmetry.space_group_name_H-M   'P 1'
#
loop_
_entity.id
_entity.type
_entity.pdbx_description
1 polymer ?
#
loop_
_entity_poly.entity_id
_entity_poly.type
_entity_poly.pdbx_seq_one_letter_code
_entity_poly.pdbx_strand_id
1 'polypeptide(L)'
;MAFPFFSLVFDAVVASEIIEHVADVELFVESCIQLVRKNGALFFTTINKTIASRVMAIWIAERVLGIVPPGIHDWSKFIEPKFLRMILEENGCSVRLLHGMMYNPLTNHWSWSRNMSMNYALVAIKN
;
A
#
# COMPACT_ATOMS: atom_id res chain seq x y z
N MET A 1 23.57 -19.30 0.22
CA MET A 1 23.79 -19.62 -1.20
C MET A 1 23.37 -18.39 -1.99
N ALA A 2 24.33 -17.60 -2.48
CA ALA A 2 24.03 -16.36 -3.22
C ALA A 2 23.78 -16.72 -4.70
N PHE A 3 22.60 -16.40 -5.21
CA PHE A 3 22.33 -16.50 -6.65
C PHE A 3 23.05 -15.36 -7.37
N PRO A 4 23.81 -15.63 -8.45
CA PRO A 4 24.43 -14.59 -9.25
C PRO A 4 23.41 -14.08 -10.26
N PHE A 5 22.70 -12.99 -9.96
CA PHE A 5 21.78 -12.37 -10.92
C PHE A 5 22.45 -11.15 -11.55
N PHE A 6 22.58 -11.15 -12.87
CA PHE A 6 22.34 -9.92 -13.62
C PHE A 6 21.07 -9.29 -13.03
N SER A 7 21.20 -8.15 -12.36
CA SER A 7 20.11 -7.52 -11.64
C SER A 7 19.01 -7.13 -12.62
N LEU A 8 18.00 -7.99 -12.80
CA LEU A 8 16.77 -7.63 -13.47
C LEU A 8 16.10 -6.57 -12.59
N VAL A 9 16.38 -5.32 -12.93
CA VAL A 9 15.78 -4.15 -12.28
C VAL A 9 14.62 -3.68 -13.13
N PHE A 10 13.46 -3.46 -12.52
CA PHE A 10 12.26 -3.01 -13.19
C PHE A 10 12.21 -1.49 -13.25
N ASP A 11 11.60 -0.95 -14.30
CA ASP A 11 11.26 0.48 -14.39
C ASP A 11 10.28 0.91 -13.31
N ALA A 12 9.39 0.00 -12.91
CA ALA A 12 8.44 0.21 -11.85
C ALA A 12 8.10 -1.08 -11.10
N VAL A 13 7.75 -0.94 -9.82
CA VAL A 13 7.19 -2.00 -8.97
C VAL A 13 5.85 -1.53 -8.42
N VAL A 14 4.83 -2.37 -8.50
CA VAL A 14 3.49 -2.10 -7.99
C VAL A 14 3.15 -3.12 -6.90
N ALA A 15 2.88 -2.64 -5.69
CA ALA A 15 2.43 -3.42 -4.56
C ALA A 15 1.04 -2.90 -4.12
N SER A 16 0.00 -3.53 -4.64
CA SER A 16 -1.39 -3.08 -4.44
C SER A 16 -2.13 -4.04 -3.51
N GLU A 17 -2.70 -3.52 -2.43
CA GLU A 17 -3.53 -4.23 -1.44
C GLU A 17 -2.89 -5.51 -0.90
N ILE A 18 -1.58 -5.45 -0.62
CA ILE A 18 -0.80 -6.61 -0.17
C ILE A 18 0.02 -6.34 1.09
N ILE A 19 0.44 -5.10 1.33
CA ILE A 19 1.40 -4.75 2.38
C ILE A 19 0.83 -4.95 3.79
N GLU A 20 -0.49 -4.88 3.97
CA GLU A 20 -1.18 -5.20 5.22
C GLU A 20 -1.29 -6.71 5.50
N HIS A 21 -0.93 -7.55 4.54
CA HIS A 21 -0.99 -9.01 4.65
C HIS A 21 0.38 -9.67 4.77
N VAL A 22 1.48 -8.93 4.62
CA VAL A 22 2.84 -9.47 4.76
C VAL A 22 3.22 -9.67 6.22
N ALA A 23 4.20 -10.55 6.46
CA ALA A 23 4.70 -10.82 7.80
C ALA A 23 5.65 -9.72 8.31
N ASP A 24 6.46 -9.16 7.41
CA ASP A 24 7.45 -8.11 7.72
C ASP A 24 7.34 -7.01 6.65
N VAL A 25 6.83 -5.86 7.08
CA VAL A 25 6.54 -4.72 6.19
C VAL A 25 7.83 -4.04 5.73
N GLU A 26 8.81 -3.90 6.60
CA GLU A 26 10.09 -3.24 6.28
C GLU A 26 10.86 -4.07 5.27
N LEU A 27 11.02 -5.37 5.53
CA LEU A 27 11.69 -6.30 4.61
C LEU A 27 10.99 -6.36 3.24
N PHE A 28 9.65 -6.34 3.23
CA PHE A 28 8.89 -6.34 1.98
C PHE A 28 9.14 -5.06 1.17
N VAL A 29 9.08 -3.88 1.81
CA VAL A 29 9.33 -2.60 1.15
C VAL A 29 10.77 -2.52 0.64
N GLU A 30 11.76 -2.94 1.43
CA GLU A 30 13.16 -3.01 1.01
C GLU A 30 13.35 -3.91 -0.21
N SER A 31 12.68 -5.07 -0.23
CA SER A 31 12.71 -5.98 -1.37
C SER A 31 12.14 -5.33 -2.63
N CYS A 32 11.01 -4.61 -2.53
CA CYS A 32 10.46 -3.84 -3.64
C CYS A 32 11.46 -2.78 -4.14
N ILE A 33 12.15 -2.08 -3.24
CA ILE A 33 13.17 -1.08 -3.58
C ILE A 33 14.37 -1.71 -4.28
N GLN A 34 14.80 -2.91 -3.88
CA GLN A 34 15.90 -3.63 -4.54
C GLN A 34 15.55 -4.03 -5.98
N LEU A 35 14.29 -4.37 -6.22
CA LEU A 35 13.78 -4.75 -7.55
C LEU A 35 13.63 -3.57 -8.51
N VAL A 36 13.49 -2.33 -8.03
CA VAL A 36 13.34 -1.16 -8.90
C VAL A 36 14.70 -0.53 -9.23
N ARG A 37 14.89 -0.11 -10.49
CA ARG A 37 16.10 0.61 -10.91
C ARG A 37 16.17 2.00 -10.29
N LYS A 38 17.36 2.60 -10.31
CA LYS A 38 17.55 4.03 -10.04
C LYS A 38 16.66 4.87 -10.95
N ASN A 39 16.00 5.88 -10.39
CA ASN A 39 14.96 6.71 -11.01
C ASN A 39 13.70 5.94 -11.45
N GLY A 40 13.54 4.68 -11.06
CA GLY A 40 12.30 3.92 -11.27
C GLY A 40 11.25 4.21 -10.20
N ALA A 41 10.01 3.77 -10.46
CA ALA A 41 8.85 4.11 -9.64
C ALA A 41 8.38 2.95 -8.75
N LEU A 42 7.94 3.29 -7.55
CA LEU A 42 7.27 2.39 -6.63
C LEU A 42 5.85 2.88 -6.41
N PHE A 43 4.88 1.99 -6.57
CA PHE A 43 3.47 2.26 -6.35
C PHE A 43 2.96 1.38 -5.21
N PHE A 44 2.33 1.98 -4.21
CA PHE A 44 1.69 1.26 -3.13
C PHE A 44 0.23 1.65 -3.03
N THR A 45 -0.66 0.67 -2.83
CA THR A 45 -2.02 0.93 -2.35
C THR A 45 -2.32 0.02 -1.18
N THR A 46 -3.01 0.54 -0.17
CA THR A 46 -3.35 -0.22 1.04
C THR A 46 -4.43 0.50 1.86
N ILE A 47 -5.08 -0.25 2.74
CA ILE A 47 -6.01 0.30 3.72
C ILE A 47 -5.23 1.09 4.79
N ASN A 48 -5.69 2.33 5.05
CA ASN A 48 -5.07 3.19 6.05
C ASN A 48 -5.41 2.70 7.45
N LYS A 49 -4.50 2.78 8.41
CA LYS A 49 -4.79 2.52 9.83
C LYS A 49 -5.52 3.69 10.49
N THR A 50 -6.84 3.73 10.33
CA THR A 50 -7.70 4.69 11.04
C THR A 50 -8.86 3.98 11.71
N ILE A 51 -9.56 4.69 12.61
CA ILE A 51 -10.81 4.17 13.18
C ILE A 51 -11.88 4.00 12.09
N ALA A 52 -11.93 4.92 11.12
CA ALA A 52 -12.90 4.88 10.03
C ALA A 52 -12.71 3.61 9.16
N SER A 53 -11.47 3.30 8.78
CA SER A 53 -11.17 2.11 7.99
C SER A 53 -11.44 0.82 8.77
N ARG A 54 -11.18 0.79 10.09
CA ARG A 54 -11.55 -0.35 10.95
C ARG A 54 -13.04 -0.65 10.89
N VAL A 55 -13.86 0.39 11.06
CA VAL A 55 -15.32 0.25 11.07
C VAL A 55 -15.81 -0.18 9.70
N MET A 56 -15.36 0.48 8.64
CA MET A 56 -15.86 0.19 7.30
C MET A 56 -15.36 -1.15 6.74
N ALA A 57 -14.05 -1.42 6.81
CA ALA A 57 -13.46 -2.61 6.19
C ALA A 57 -13.76 -3.89 6.96
N ILE A 58 -13.75 -3.85 8.30
CA ILE A 58 -13.95 -5.06 9.11
C ILE A 58 -15.40 -5.16 9.56
N TRP A 59 -15.93 -4.13 10.21
CA TRP A 59 -17.26 -4.25 10.81
C TRP A 59 -18.36 -4.22 9.74
N ILE A 60 -18.32 -3.27 8.81
CA ILE A 60 -19.35 -3.18 7.77
C ILE A 60 -19.13 -4.22 6.67
N ALA A 61 -17.97 -4.22 6.01
CA ALA A 61 -17.79 -5.04 4.81
C ALA A 61 -17.72 -6.56 5.11
N GLU A 62 -17.01 -6.99 6.16
CA GLU A 62 -16.92 -8.42 6.50
C GLU A 62 -18.11 -8.92 7.32
N ARG A 63 -18.51 -8.18 8.38
CA ARG A 63 -19.48 -8.72 9.36
C ARG A 63 -20.94 -8.40 9.07
N VAL A 64 -21.23 -7.20 8.55
CA VAL A 64 -22.62 -6.76 8.32
C VAL A 64 -23.07 -7.07 6.90
N LEU A 65 -22.28 -6.66 5.89
CA LEU A 65 -22.66 -6.81 4.49
C LEU A 65 -22.20 -8.13 3.87
N GLY A 66 -21.20 -8.80 4.46
CA GLY A 66 -20.67 -10.07 3.96
C GLY A 66 -20.06 -9.98 2.56
N ILE A 67 -19.57 -8.79 2.17
CA ILE A 67 -18.94 -8.55 0.86
C ILE A 67 -17.54 -9.17 0.81
N VAL A 68 -16.87 -9.24 1.96
CA VAL A 68 -15.54 -9.81 2.13
C VAL A 68 -15.63 -10.98 3.12
N PRO A 69 -14.91 -12.10 2.90
CA PRO A 69 -14.88 -13.20 3.87
C PRO A 69 -14.44 -12.72 5.26
N PRO A 70 -15.01 -13.28 6.35
CA PRO A 70 -14.66 -12.87 7.70
C PRO A 70 -13.22 -13.22 8.04
N GLY A 71 -12.50 -12.27 8.66
CA GLY A 71 -11.13 -12.47 9.16
C GLY A 71 -10.03 -12.24 8.13
N ILE A 72 -10.36 -11.65 6.97
CA ILE A 72 -9.37 -11.27 5.96
C ILE A 72 -8.56 -10.06 6.42
N HIS A 73 -9.19 -9.10 7.09
CA HIS A 73 -8.50 -7.91 7.58
C HIS A 73 -8.28 -7.92 9.09
N ASP A 74 -7.04 -7.61 9.48
CA ASP A 74 -6.63 -7.31 10.85
C ASP A 74 -6.20 -5.84 10.94
N TRP A 75 -6.96 -5.04 11.69
CA TRP A 75 -6.69 -3.61 11.85
C TRP A 75 -5.29 -3.31 12.42
N SER A 76 -4.72 -4.23 13.20
CA SER A 76 -3.37 -4.06 13.73
C SER A 76 -2.31 -4.01 12.63
N LYS A 77 -2.58 -4.64 11.48
CA LYS A 77 -1.72 -4.73 10.30
C LYS A 77 -1.95 -3.66 9.25
N PHE A 78 -2.99 -2.84 9.39
CA PHE A 78 -3.18 -1.70 8.49
C PHE A 78 -2.01 -0.74 8.62
N ILE A 79 -1.66 -0.07 7.52
CA ILE A 79 -0.44 0.72 7.44
C ILE A 79 -0.80 2.21 7.48
N GLU A 80 -0.07 2.97 8.29
CA GLU A 80 -0.20 4.43 8.33
C GLU A 80 0.66 5.04 7.20
N PRO A 81 0.16 6.02 6.44
CA PRO A 81 0.91 6.66 5.35
C PRO A 81 2.27 7.22 5.79
N LYS A 82 2.36 7.75 7.02
CA LYS A 82 3.60 8.30 7.58
C LYS A 82 4.66 7.21 7.82
N PHE A 83 4.25 6.01 8.21
CA PHE A 83 5.16 4.89 8.44
C PHE A 83 5.73 4.39 7.11
N LEU A 84 4.87 4.18 6.11
CA LEU A 84 5.33 3.77 4.78
C LEU A 84 6.24 4.83 4.13
N ARG A 85 5.89 6.11 4.28
CA ARG A 85 6.74 7.23 3.83
C ARG A 85 8.12 7.16 4.47
N MET A 86 8.18 7.00 5.79
CA MET A 86 9.43 6.95 6.54
C MET A 86 10.35 5.83 6.02
N ILE A 87 9.86 4.60 5.91
CA ILE A 87 10.65 3.46 5.40
C ILE A 87 11.20 3.75 4.00
N LEU A 88 10.36 4.30 3.11
CA LEU A 88 10.78 4.63 1.74
C LEU A 88 11.86 5.72 1.72
N GLU A 89 11.69 6.79 2.50
CA GLU A 89 12.63 7.92 2.55
C GLU A 89 13.97 7.51 3.19
N GLU A 90 13.96 6.68 4.24
CA GLU A 90 15.16 6.11 4.86
C GLU A 90 15.93 5.17 3.91
N ASN A 91 15.22 4.51 3.00
CA ASN A 91 15.80 3.62 1.98
C ASN A 91 16.09 4.31 0.64
N GLY A 92 16.30 5.63 0.65
CA GLY A 92 16.77 6.36 -0.52
C GLY A 92 15.72 6.54 -1.61
N CYS A 93 14.43 6.50 -1.27
CA CYS A 93 13.35 6.89 -2.18
C CYS A 93 12.80 8.28 -1.84
N SER A 94 12.15 8.93 -2.79
CA SER A 94 11.42 10.18 -2.58
C SER A 94 9.95 10.00 -2.91
N VAL A 95 9.10 10.14 -1.90
CA VAL A 95 7.63 10.07 -2.06
C VAL A 95 7.15 11.31 -2.80
N ARG A 96 6.55 11.10 -3.99
CA ARG A 96 6.06 12.17 -4.89
C ARG A 96 4.58 12.42 -4.76
N LEU A 97 3.78 11.36 -4.56
CA LEU A 97 2.33 11.46 -4.46
C LEU A 97 1.82 10.62 -3.31
N LEU A 98 0.77 11.12 -2.66
CA LEU A 98 0.02 10.44 -1.63
C LEU A 98 -1.43 10.93 -1.69
N HIS A 99 -2.36 10.05 -2.04
CA HIS A 99 -3.79 10.35 -2.20
C HIS A 99 -4.66 9.24 -1.65
N GLY A 100 -5.88 9.57 -1.24
CA GLY A 100 -6.91 8.57 -0.98
C GLY A 100 -7.58 8.08 -2.27
N MET A 101 -8.24 6.94 -2.21
CA MET A 101 -9.04 6.38 -3.31
C MET A 101 -10.48 6.20 -2.83
N MET A 102 -11.44 6.74 -3.58
CA MET A 102 -12.86 6.66 -3.24
C MET A 102 -13.63 5.95 -4.34
N TYR A 103 -14.42 4.95 -3.94
CA TYR A 103 -15.32 4.25 -4.85
C TYR A 103 -16.74 4.81 -4.73
N ASN A 104 -17.34 5.16 -5.86
CA ASN A 104 -18.75 5.53 -5.94
C ASN A 104 -19.55 4.33 -6.46
N PRO A 105 -20.37 3.67 -5.63
CA PRO A 105 -21.15 2.50 -6.05
C PRO A 105 -22.31 2.85 -6.99
N LEU A 106 -22.81 4.09 -6.98
CA LEU A 106 -23.90 4.50 -7.86
C LEU A 106 -23.43 4.65 -9.31
N THR A 107 -22.22 5.15 -9.50
CA THR A 107 -21.62 5.32 -10.83
C THR A 107 -20.65 4.21 -11.20
N ASN A 108 -20.38 3.28 -10.28
CA ASN A 108 -19.37 2.22 -10.42
C ASN A 108 -18.01 2.76 -10.87
N HIS A 109 -17.54 3.85 -10.25
CA HIS A 109 -16.29 4.52 -10.62
C HIS A 109 -15.43 4.83 -9.42
N TRP A 110 -14.12 4.72 -9.62
CA TRP A 110 -13.10 5.14 -8.67
C TRP A 110 -12.64 6.56 -8.99
N SER A 111 -12.34 7.33 -7.94
CA SER A 111 -11.76 8.65 -8.06
C SER A 111 -10.66 8.89 -7.02
N TRP A 112 -9.71 9.76 -7.37
CA TRP A 112 -8.72 10.25 -6.44
C TRP A 112 -9.36 11.20 -5.43
N SER A 113 -8.95 11.08 -4.17
CA SER A 113 -9.44 11.91 -3.07
C SER A 113 -8.28 12.46 -2.26
N ARG A 114 -8.48 13.62 -1.65
CA ARG A 114 -7.59 14.12 -0.59
C ARG A 114 -7.84 13.43 0.74
N ASN A 115 -9.01 12.79 0.89
CA ASN A 115 -9.37 12.07 2.10
C ASN A 115 -8.77 10.67 2.08
N MET A 116 -7.84 10.40 3.00
CA MET A 116 -7.18 9.11 3.18
C MET A 116 -7.76 8.32 4.36
N SER A 117 -8.93 8.66 4.89
CA SER A 117 -9.47 8.00 6.09
C SER A 117 -9.66 6.49 5.91
N MET A 118 -9.89 6.06 4.66
CA MET A 118 -10.15 4.66 4.32
C MET A 118 -8.90 3.94 3.84
N ASN A 119 -8.29 4.44 2.78
CA ASN A 119 -7.18 3.84 2.06
C ASN A 119 -6.31 4.96 1.47
N TYR A 120 -5.18 4.58 0.90
CA TYR A 120 -4.36 5.51 0.15
C TYR A 120 -3.57 4.81 -0.95
N ALA A 121 -3.20 5.60 -1.95
CA ALA A 121 -2.19 5.28 -2.96
C ALA A 121 -0.99 6.20 -2.76
N LEU A 122 0.21 5.63 -2.86
CA LEU A 122 1.48 6.31 -2.73
C LEU A 122 2.34 6.03 -3.96
N VAL A 123 3.02 7.07 -4.46
CA VAL A 123 4.07 6.94 -5.49
C VAL A 123 5.39 7.45 -4.94
N ALA A 124 6.44 6.65 -5.04
CA ALA A 124 7.80 7.02 -4.72
C ALA A 124 8.75 6.77 -5.90
N ILE A 125 9.84 7.54 -5.95
CA ILE A 125 10.92 7.38 -6.94
C ILE A 125 12.20 6.99 -6.21
N LYS A 126 12.88 5.94 -6.67
CA LYS A 126 14.19 5.54 -6.12
C LYS A 126 15.28 6.51 -6.59
N ASN A 127 16.05 7.06 -5.65
CA ASN A 127 17.08 8.08 -5.94
C ASN A 127 18.39 7.51 -6.47
#